data_AF-A0A535Q0A2-F1
#
_entry.id   AF-A0A535Q0A2-F1
#
_cell.length_a   1.000
_cell.length_b   1.000
_cell.length_c   1.000
_cell.angle_alpha   90.00
_cell.angle_beta   90.00
_cell.angle_gamma   90.00
#
_symmetry.space_group_name_H-M   'P 1'
#
loop_
_entity.id
_entity.type
_entity.pdbx_description
1 polymer ?
#
loop_
_entity_poly.entity_id
_entity_poly.type
_entity_poly.pdbx_seq_one_letter_code
_entity_poly.pdbx_strand_id
1 'polypeptide(L)'
;MIGSQRRVWAVFKLLHEEGIPPEKLLRVRAPIGLDLGGSTPEEIALCIMAEITMLHHGGSGVPMSESLRSRYLERLKRLDLEVD
;
A
#
# COMPACT_ATOMS: atom_id res chain seq x y z
N MET A 1 -2.69 2.54 -12.56
CA MET A 1 -4.04 2.69 -13.16
C MET A 1 -4.99 3.17 -12.10
N ILE A 2 -5.69 4.27 -12.37
CA ILE A 2 -6.81 4.74 -11.54
C ILE A 2 -8.05 3.90 -11.88
N GLY A 3 -8.71 3.35 -10.87
CA GLY A 3 -9.94 2.58 -11.03
C GLY A 3 -10.22 1.67 -9.83
N SER A 4 -11.47 1.26 -9.66
CA SER A 4 -11.84 0.29 -8.63
C SER A 4 -11.16 -1.07 -8.87
N GLN A 5 -11.04 -1.89 -7.83
CA GLN A 5 -10.53 -3.26 -7.95
C GLN A 5 -11.27 -4.05 -9.04
N ARG A 6 -12.61 -3.92 -9.12
CA ARG A 6 -13.42 -4.56 -10.18
C ARG A 6 -12.99 -4.14 -11.59
N ARG A 7 -12.73 -2.85 -11.80
CA ARG A 7 -12.29 -2.32 -13.11
C ARG A 7 -10.88 -2.81 -13.44
N VAL A 8 -9.96 -2.77 -12.46
CA VAL A 8 -8.59 -3.27 -12.64
C VAL A 8 -8.59 -4.73 -13.06
N TRP A 9 -9.36 -5.57 -12.37
CA TRP A 9 -9.51 -6.99 -12.71
C TRP A 9 -10.04 -7.21 -14.13
N ALA A 10 -11.08 -6.47 -14.53
CA ALA A 10 -11.64 -6.59 -15.88
C ALA A 10 -10.62 -6.22 -16.96
N VAL A 11 -9.86 -5.14 -16.75
CA VAL A 11 -8.82 -4.70 -17.69
C VAL A 11 -7.65 -5.69 -17.73
N PHE A 12 -7.19 -6.18 -16.58
CA PHE A 12 -6.08 -7.15 -16.53
C PHE A 12 -6.46 -8.47 -17.21
N LYS A 13 -7.70 -8.93 -17.01
CA LYS A 13 -8.24 -10.11 -17.69
C LYS A 13 -8.26 -9.92 -19.21
N LEU A 14 -8.79 -8.79 -19.69
CA LEU A 14 -8.83 -8.49 -21.12
C LEU A 14 -7.42 -8.47 -21.74
N LEU A 15 -6.49 -7.75 -21.12
CA LEU A 15 -5.11 -7.67 -21.62
C LEU A 15 -4.40 -9.03 -21.63
N HIS A 16 -4.70 -9.87 -20.64
CA HIS A 16 -4.19 -11.23 -20.61
C HIS A 16 -4.75 -12.08 -21.76
N GLU A 17 -6.05 -11.97 -22.05
CA GLU A 17 -6.72 -12.62 -23.18
C GLU A 17 -6.17 -12.14 -24.54
N GLU A 18 -5.70 -10.89 -24.62
CA GLU A 18 -5.01 -10.32 -25.79
C GLU A 18 -3.54 -10.77 -25.91
N GLY A 19 -3.06 -11.63 -25.01
CA GLY A 19 -1.71 -12.21 -25.06
C GLY A 19 -0.64 -11.34 -24.38
N ILE A 20 -1.01 -10.35 -23.57
CA ILE A 20 -0.04 -9.60 -22.77
C ILE A 20 0.48 -10.50 -21.64
N PRO A 21 1.82 -10.68 -21.52
CA PRO A 21 2.41 -11.50 -20.46
C PRO A 21 2.09 -10.96 -19.06
N PRO A 22 1.79 -11.84 -18.07
CA PRO A 22 1.50 -11.44 -16.69
C PRO A 22 2.57 -10.54 -16.07
N GLU A 23 3.84 -10.75 -16.41
CA GLU A 23 4.98 -10.00 -15.87
C GLU A 23 4.91 -8.52 -16.25
N LYS A 24 4.33 -8.18 -17.40
CA LYS A 24 4.09 -6.79 -17.79
C LYS A 24 2.98 -6.16 -16.95
N LEU A 25 1.92 -6.92 -16.67
CA LEU A 25 0.78 -6.46 -15.86
C LEU A 25 1.19 -6.25 -14.39
N LEU A 26 2.03 -7.12 -13.83
CA LEU A 26 2.54 -7.02 -12.46
C LEU A 26 3.41 -5.76 -12.21
N ARG A 27 3.92 -5.12 -13.27
CA ARG A 27 4.65 -3.85 -13.16
C ARG A 27 3.72 -2.64 -13.02
N VAL A 28 2.42 -2.81 -13.26
CA VAL A 28 1.43 -1.73 -13.19
C VAL A 28 0.89 -1.61 -11.77
N ARG A 29 1.03 -0.43 -11.16
CA ARG A 29 0.38 -0.10 -9.89
C ARG A 29 -1.12 0.10 -10.12
N ALA A 30 -1.95 -0.89 -9.79
CA ALA A 30 -3.38 -0.88 -10.06
C ALA A 30 -4.17 -1.66 -9.00
N PRO A 31 -5.16 -1.03 -8.32
CA PRO A 31 -5.40 0.41 -8.27
C PRO A 31 -4.14 1.17 -7.81
N ILE A 32 -3.96 2.39 -8.31
CA ILE A 32 -2.89 3.29 -7.83
C ILE A 32 -3.35 3.96 -6.52
N GLY A 33 -2.42 4.12 -5.59
CA GLY A 33 -2.62 4.75 -4.29
C GLY A 33 -2.45 3.80 -3.11
N LEU A 34 -2.03 4.36 -1.97
CA LEU A 34 -1.99 3.66 -0.69
C LEU A 34 -3.42 3.45 -0.19
N ASP A 35 -3.68 2.32 0.46
CA ASP A 35 -5.00 1.99 0.98
C ASP A 35 -5.35 2.84 2.20
N LEU A 36 -5.95 4.02 1.96
CA LEU A 36 -6.43 4.94 2.99
C LEU A 36 -7.97 4.91 3.14
N GLY A 37 -8.68 4.06 2.38
CA GLY A 37 -10.15 3.94 2.40
C GLY A 37 -10.93 5.07 1.71
N GLY A 38 -10.25 6.02 1.09
CA GLY A 38 -10.83 7.20 0.43
C GLY A 38 -11.60 6.92 -0.84
N SER A 39 -12.67 7.69 -1.10
CA SER A 39 -13.51 7.56 -2.30
C SER A 39 -13.85 8.88 -3.01
N THR A 40 -13.64 10.03 -2.36
CA THR A 40 -13.76 11.33 -3.04
C THR A 40 -12.54 11.60 -3.92
N PRO A 41 -12.62 12.51 -4.91
CA PRO A 41 -11.46 12.88 -5.73
C PRO A 41 -10.26 13.34 -4.90
N GLU A 42 -10.50 14.11 -3.84
CA GLU A 42 -9.46 14.63 -2.93
C GLU A 42 -8.81 13.50 -2.13
N GLU A 43 -9.60 12.56 -1.63
CA GLU A 43 -9.08 11.40 -0.90
C GLU A 43 -8.32 10.44 -1.83
N ILE A 44 -8.81 10.24 -3.06
CA ILE A 44 -8.09 9.46 -4.09
C ILE A 44 -6.76 10.12 -4.42
N ALA A 45 -6.73 11.45 -4.57
CA ALA A 45 -5.49 12.19 -4.79
C ALA A 45 -4.52 12.00 -3.61
N LEU A 46 -5.00 12.03 -2.37
CA LEU A 46 -4.19 11.75 -1.18
C LEU A 46 -3.65 10.31 -1.20
N CYS A 47 -4.47 9.31 -1.53
CA CYS A 47 -4.02 7.92 -1.66
C CYS A 47 -2.87 7.80 -2.66
N ILE A 48 -3.00 8.43 -3.83
CA ILE A 48 -1.98 8.43 -4.90
C ILE A 48 -0.69 9.11 -4.43
N MET A 49 -0.80 10.31 -3.87
CA MET A 49 0.35 11.07 -3.40
C MET A 49 1.07 10.37 -2.24
N ALA A 50 0.32 9.69 -1.37
CA ALA A 50 0.88 8.88 -0.29
C ALA A 50 1.70 7.70 -0.83
N GLU A 51 1.21 6.96 -1.83
CA GLU A 51 1.98 5.87 -2.45
C GLU A 51 3.26 6.39 -3.12
N ILE A 52 3.17 7.49 -3.88
CA ILE A 52 4.32 8.10 -4.54
C ILE A 52 5.39 8.52 -3.51
N THR A 53 4.96 9.23 -2.46
CA THR A 53 5.86 9.73 -1.42
C THR A 53 6.49 8.58 -0.64
N MET A 54 5.70 7.56 -0.28
CA MET A 54 6.16 6.35 0.38
C MET A 54 7.25 5.66 -0.44
N LEU A 55 7.03 5.44 -1.74
CA LEU A 55 8.01 4.81 -2.62
C LEU A 55 9.26 5.67 -2.81
N HIS A 56 9.10 6.99 -2.95
CA HIS A 56 10.22 7.93 -3.10
C HIS A 56 11.16 7.90 -1.89
N HIS A 57 10.62 7.76 -0.68
CA HIS A 57 11.40 7.75 0.55
C HIS A 57 11.71 6.34 1.10
N GLY A 58 11.25 5.27 0.44
CA GLY A 58 11.39 3.91 0.95
C GLY A 58 10.60 3.65 2.24
N GLY A 59 9.49 4.37 2.45
CA GLY A 59 8.60 4.18 3.59
C GLY A 59 7.82 2.86 3.51
N SER A 60 7.29 2.43 4.65
CA SER A 60 6.54 1.17 4.78
C SER A 60 5.02 1.32 4.63
N GLY A 61 4.49 2.54 4.72
CA GLY A 61 3.04 2.79 4.77
C GLY A 61 2.38 2.37 6.09
N VAL A 62 3.14 1.82 7.05
CA VAL A 62 2.61 1.48 8.39
C VAL A 62 2.62 2.71 9.31
N PRO A 63 1.69 2.81 10.28
CA PRO A 63 1.72 3.88 11.27
C PRO A 63 3.06 3.91 12.02
N MET A 64 3.70 5.08 12.07
CA MET A 64 4.97 5.27 12.80
C MET A 64 4.82 4.92 14.29
N SER A 65 3.64 5.15 14.86
CA SER A 65 3.32 4.81 16.23
C SER A 65 3.35 3.30 16.47
N GLU A 66 2.94 2.48 15.52
CA GLU A 66 3.01 1.02 15.60
C GLU A 66 4.46 0.52 15.59
N SER A 67 5.29 1.10 14.73
CA SER A 67 6.73 0.84 14.70
C SER A 67 7.41 1.24 16.02
N LEU A 68 7.03 2.38 16.60
CA LEU A 68 7.55 2.83 17.89
C LEU A 68 7.11 1.92 19.04
N ARG A 69 5.81 1.58 19.11
CA ARG A 69 5.25 0.66 20.12
C ARG A 69 5.94 -0.69 20.07
N SER A 70 6.14 -1.26 18.89
CA SER A 70 6.82 -2.55 18.71
C SER A 70 8.25 -2.53 19.28
N ARG A 71 9.02 -1.49 18.94
CA ARG A 71 10.39 -1.29 19.48
C ARG A 71 10.41 -1.06 20.99
N TYR A 72 9.40 -0.37 21.52
CA TYR A 72 9.26 -0.13 22.95
C TYR A 72 9.00 -1.44 23.70
N LEU A 73 8.05 -2.26 23.24
CA LEU A 73 7.76 -3.57 23.81
C LEU A 73 8.97 -4.50 23.76
N GLU A 74 9.71 -4.52 22.65
CA GLU A 74 10.96 -5.27 22.54
C GLU A 74 12.00 -4.81 23.57
N ARG A 75 12.11 -3.49 23.80
CA ARG A 75 13.02 -2.93 24.79
C ARG A 75 12.61 -3.29 26.23
N LEU A 76 11.32 -3.26 26.57
CA LEU A 76 10.83 -3.66 27.88
C LEU A 76 11.17 -5.13 28.18
N LYS A 77 10.92 -6.03 27.21
CA LYS A 77 11.29 -7.45 27.31
C LYS A 77 12.78 -7.68 27.55
N ARG A 78 13.65 -6.84 26.97
CA ARG A 78 15.11 -6.92 27.17
C ARG A 78 15.57 -6.39 28.54
N LEU A 79 14.73 -5.62 29.22
CA LEU A 79 15.04 -4.98 30.50
C LEU A 79 14.40 -5.71 31.68
N ASP A 80 13.79 -6.88 31.47
CA ASP A 80 12.96 -7.61 32.45
C ASP A 80 11.90 -6.71 33.13
N LEU A 81 11.45 -5.67 32.43
CA LEU A 81 10.34 -4.85 32.86
C LEU A 81 9.07 -5.57 32.44
N GLU A 82 8.30 -6.06 33.42
CA GLU A 82 7.02 -6.74 33.17
C GLU A 82 6.11 -5.84 32.32
N VAL A 83 5.60 -6.43 31.25
CA VAL A 83 4.55 -5.85 30.42
C VAL A 83 3.30 -6.66 30.72
N ASP A 84 2.44 -6.14 31.60
CA ASP A 84 1.10 -6.66 31.87
C ASP A 84 0.20 -6.58 30.62
#